data_AF-A0A661TU69-F1
#
_entry.id   AF-A0A661TU69-F1
#
_cell.length_a   1.000
_cell.length_b   1.000
_cell.length_c   1.000
_cell.angle_alpha   90.00
_cell.angle_beta   90.00
_cell.angle_gamma   90.00
#
_symmetry.space_group_name_H-M   'P 1'
#
loop_
_entity.id
_entity.type
_entity.pdbx_description
1 polymer ?
#
loop_
_entity_poly.entity_id
_entity_poly.type
_entity_poly.pdbx_seq_one_letter_code
_entity_poly.pdbx_strand_id
1 'polypeptide(L)'
;MKDLHTLFKKYNGKLTIEQISEGIYFCIENATNIFGDAYILIKANRFPRALSLLLLAIQEAGKVNILRNMTMISTKNQKLWKKEWKSFRKHETKDFLGHNIKISSEFNDSPGEYFWQQLLCNTNNFVSEREKVRQLGLYIDYIAGDKKWWSPNEINKKMVKMAESEVIKILYKLQMEKEIGVFSAKALKIYQEEFNNFHPEIEFDKEYEIGDFGNRLFGLKGPYKKYWNRLIKEGVLNKIPDNLNISGKHWKEFIYGQD
;
A
#
# COMPACT_ATOMS: atom_id res chain seq x y z
N MET A 1 2.95 -33.52 8.48
CA MET A 1 2.55 -33.24 7.07
C MET A 1 1.07 -32.91 6.89
N LYS A 2 0.12 -33.60 7.55
CA LYS A 2 -1.33 -33.25 7.44
C LYS A 2 -1.63 -31.78 7.81
N ASP A 3 -0.94 -31.21 8.80
CA ASP A 3 -1.16 -29.81 9.22
C ASP A 3 -0.66 -28.77 8.20
N LEU A 4 0.41 -29.09 7.47
CA LEU A 4 0.93 -28.26 6.37
C LEU A 4 -0.02 -28.25 5.16
N HIS A 5 -0.77 -29.32 4.92
CA HIS A 5 -1.72 -29.37 3.81
C HIS A 5 -2.87 -28.37 3.96
N THR A 6 -3.29 -28.09 5.20
CA THR A 6 -4.29 -27.05 5.46
C THR A 6 -3.75 -25.66 5.10
N LEU A 7 -2.47 -25.39 5.34
CA LEU A 7 -1.81 -24.12 4.95
C LEU A 7 -1.75 -23.93 3.43
N PHE A 8 -1.72 -25.02 2.65
CA PHE A 8 -1.73 -24.94 1.19
C PHE A 8 -3.12 -24.75 0.58
N LYS A 9 -4.19 -24.95 1.35
CA LYS A 9 -5.56 -24.67 0.88
C LYS A 9 -5.78 -23.16 0.80
N LYS A 10 -5.76 -22.66 -0.43
CA LYS A 10 -5.98 -21.23 -0.72
C LYS A 10 -7.45 -20.85 -0.48
N TYR A 11 -7.70 -20.02 0.53
CA TYR A 11 -9.01 -19.41 0.76
C TYR A 11 -9.34 -18.40 -0.34
N ASN A 12 -10.56 -18.44 -0.91
CA ASN A 12 -10.99 -17.48 -1.93
C ASN A 12 -12.42 -16.96 -1.67
N GLY A 13 -12.90 -17.11 -0.44
CA GLY A 13 -14.23 -16.67 -0.02
C GLY A 13 -14.27 -15.20 0.38
N LYS A 14 -15.41 -14.80 0.97
CA LYS A 14 -15.65 -13.45 1.45
C LYS A 14 -15.16 -13.26 2.89
N LEU A 15 -14.66 -12.08 3.20
CA LEU A 15 -14.32 -11.69 4.57
C LEU A 15 -15.34 -10.69 5.12
N THR A 16 -15.55 -10.73 6.42
CA THR A 16 -16.22 -9.66 7.17
C THR A 16 -15.30 -8.45 7.34
N ILE A 17 -15.84 -7.29 7.70
CA ILE A 17 -15.02 -6.08 7.92
C ILE A 17 -14.05 -6.30 9.08
N GLU A 18 -14.49 -7.02 10.11
CA GLU A 18 -13.70 -7.39 11.28
C GLU A 18 -12.50 -8.26 10.88
N GLN A 19 -12.73 -9.29 10.05
CA GLN A 19 -11.65 -10.13 9.53
C GLN A 19 -10.69 -9.37 8.61
N ILE A 20 -11.20 -8.39 7.84
CA ILE A 20 -10.34 -7.52 7.02
C ILE A 20 -9.48 -6.63 7.92
N SER A 21 -10.07 -6.03 8.96
CA SER A 21 -9.36 -5.21 9.94
C SER A 21 -8.25 -6.01 10.62
N GLU A 22 -8.57 -7.20 11.12
CA GLU A 22 -7.59 -8.14 11.70
C GLU A 22 -6.46 -8.47 10.70
N GLY A 23 -6.81 -8.82 9.45
CA GLY A 23 -5.83 -9.11 8.40
C GLY A 23 -4.89 -7.93 8.11
N ILE A 24 -5.39 -6.70 8.13
CA ILE A 24 -4.56 -5.49 7.96
C ILE A 24 -3.56 -5.38 9.11
N TYR A 25 -3.98 -5.61 10.35
CA TYR A 25 -3.09 -5.54 11.51
C TYR A 25 -1.97 -6.59 11.42
N PHE A 26 -2.30 -7.82 11.01
CA PHE A 26 -1.31 -8.86 10.77
C PHE A 26 -0.35 -8.53 9.61
N CYS A 27 -0.83 -7.91 8.53
CA CYS A 27 0.06 -7.46 7.46
C CYS A 27 1.06 -6.40 7.93
N ILE A 28 0.61 -5.42 8.74
CA ILE A 28 1.48 -4.36 9.29
C ILE A 28 2.51 -4.96 10.25
N GLU A 29 2.09 -5.85 11.14
CA GLU A 29 2.97 -6.54 12.08
C GLU A 29 4.02 -7.38 11.35
N ASN A 30 3.60 -8.19 10.38
CA ASN A 30 4.51 -9.02 9.60
C ASN A 30 5.50 -8.17 8.79
N ALA A 31 5.05 -7.09 8.14
CA ALA A 31 5.93 -6.17 7.44
C ALA A 31 6.98 -5.53 8.37
N THR A 32 6.58 -5.20 9.61
CA THR A 32 7.47 -4.66 10.64
C THR A 32 8.50 -5.69 11.10
N ASN A 33 8.09 -6.94 11.31
CA ASN A 33 9.01 -8.04 11.68
C ASN A 33 10.03 -8.31 10.58
N ILE A 34 9.59 -8.38 9.31
CA ILE A 34 10.47 -8.56 8.15
C ILE A 34 11.49 -7.42 8.05
N PHE A 35 11.08 -6.17 8.32
CA PHE A 35 12.00 -5.04 8.38
C PHE A 35 13.00 -5.18 9.53
N GLY A 36 12.57 -5.62 10.71
CA GLY A 36 13.45 -5.92 11.84
C GLY A 36 14.54 -6.94 11.48
N ASP A 37 14.15 -8.04 10.83
CA ASP A 37 15.07 -9.07 10.34
C ASP A 37 16.05 -8.48 9.31
N ALA A 38 15.55 -7.67 8.37
CA ALA A 38 16.39 -6.98 7.40
C ALA A 38 17.41 -6.06 8.10
N TYR A 39 16.99 -5.32 9.13
CA TYR A 39 17.85 -4.42 9.89
C TYR A 39 18.99 -5.15 10.59
N ILE A 40 18.73 -6.32 11.18
CA ILE A 40 19.77 -7.18 11.76
C ILE A 40 20.81 -7.56 10.69
N LEU A 41 20.36 -7.94 9.49
CA LEU A 41 21.26 -8.26 8.37
C LEU A 41 22.07 -7.05 7.90
N ILE A 42 21.50 -5.84 7.91
CA ILE A 42 22.22 -4.60 7.60
C ILE A 42 23.37 -4.38 8.59
N LYS A 43 23.11 -4.56 9.90
CA LYS A 43 24.13 -4.43 10.94
C LYS A 43 25.25 -5.46 10.81
N ALA A 44 24.91 -6.66 10.35
CA ALA A 44 25.86 -7.72 10.05
C ALA A 44 26.55 -7.57 8.68
N ASN A 45 26.36 -6.46 7.96
CA ASN A 45 26.86 -6.22 6.59
C ASN A 45 26.42 -7.28 5.56
N ARG A 46 25.27 -7.95 5.78
CA ARG A 46 24.67 -8.94 4.86
C ARG A 46 23.72 -8.25 3.89
N PHE A 47 24.23 -7.26 3.17
CA PHE A 47 23.47 -6.37 2.28
C PHE A 47 22.57 -7.06 1.25
N PRO A 48 22.97 -8.15 0.57
CA PRO A 48 22.14 -8.73 -0.48
C PRO A 48 20.83 -9.30 0.08
N ARG A 49 20.92 -9.99 1.21
CA ARG A 49 19.75 -10.61 1.87
C ARG A 49 18.91 -9.54 2.57
N ALA A 50 19.56 -8.52 3.15
CA ALA A 50 18.86 -7.37 3.68
C ALA A 50 17.99 -6.69 2.62
N LEU A 51 18.53 -6.46 1.41
CA LEU A 51 17.76 -5.87 0.32
C LEU A 51 16.51 -6.70 -0.02
N SER A 52 16.67 -8.01 -0.16
CA SER A 52 15.54 -8.89 -0.49
C SER A 52 14.45 -8.87 0.59
N LEU A 53 14.82 -8.82 1.88
CA LEU A 53 13.85 -8.69 2.97
C LEU A 53 13.19 -7.30 3.01
N LEU A 54 13.93 -6.21 2.76
CA LEU A 54 13.35 -4.87 2.68
C LEU A 54 12.28 -4.80 1.58
N LEU A 55 12.56 -5.34 0.39
CA LEU A 55 11.58 -5.39 -0.69
C LEU A 55 10.39 -6.29 -0.34
N LEU A 56 10.61 -7.39 0.38
CA LEU A 56 9.53 -8.24 0.88
C LEU A 56 8.64 -7.51 1.90
N ALA A 57 9.21 -6.68 2.77
CA ALA A 57 8.45 -5.87 3.71
C ALA A 57 7.49 -4.90 2.98
N ILE A 58 7.93 -4.32 1.86
CA ILE A 58 7.07 -3.47 1.00
C ILE A 58 5.91 -4.28 0.42
N GLN A 59 6.17 -5.49 -0.08
CA GLN A 59 5.10 -6.37 -0.58
C GLN A 59 4.08 -6.71 0.52
N GLU A 60 4.55 -6.96 1.74
CA GLU A 60 3.66 -7.29 2.84
C GLU A 60 2.80 -6.09 3.25
N ALA A 61 3.40 -4.89 3.31
CA ALA A 61 2.67 -3.64 3.49
C ALA A 61 1.63 -3.38 2.37
N GLY A 62 1.94 -3.72 1.11
CA GLY A 62 1.02 -3.56 -0.02
C GLY A 62 -0.28 -4.36 0.09
N LYS A 63 -0.30 -5.44 0.87
CA LYS A 63 -1.53 -6.21 1.14
C LYS A 63 -2.58 -5.40 1.91
N VAL A 64 -2.18 -4.38 2.66
CA VAL A 64 -3.11 -3.49 3.37
C VAL A 64 -4.10 -2.84 2.40
N ASN A 65 -3.61 -2.32 1.27
CA ASN A 65 -4.46 -1.70 0.25
C ASN A 65 -5.37 -2.73 -0.45
N ILE A 66 -4.91 -3.98 -0.64
CA ILE A 66 -5.75 -5.05 -1.19
C ILE A 66 -6.90 -5.38 -0.24
N LEU A 67 -6.61 -5.51 1.05
CA LEU A 67 -7.62 -5.77 2.08
C LEU A 67 -8.61 -4.59 2.20
N ARG A 68 -8.14 -3.35 2.14
CA ARG A 68 -9.02 -2.18 2.05
C ARG A 68 -9.91 -2.23 0.81
N ASN A 69 -9.39 -2.61 -0.35
CA ASN A 69 -10.19 -2.77 -1.56
C ASN A 69 -11.28 -3.83 -1.42
N MET A 70 -10.99 -4.92 -0.70
CA MET A 70 -11.96 -5.98 -0.43
C MET A 70 -13.17 -5.48 0.38
N THR A 71 -13.04 -4.41 1.17
CA THR A 71 -14.19 -3.82 1.90
C THR A 71 -15.28 -3.31 0.95
N MET A 72 -14.92 -2.87 -0.25
CA MET A 72 -15.88 -2.32 -1.23
C MET A 72 -16.54 -3.41 -2.07
N ILE A 73 -16.16 -4.67 -1.92
CA ILE A 73 -16.71 -5.76 -2.73
C ILE A 73 -18.04 -6.23 -2.13
N SER A 74 -19.10 -6.13 -2.92
CA SER A 74 -20.39 -6.74 -2.56
C SER A 74 -20.23 -8.23 -2.22
N THR A 75 -20.89 -8.66 -1.14
CA THR A 75 -20.91 -10.05 -0.70
C THR A 75 -21.46 -11.02 -1.75
N LYS A 76 -22.23 -10.51 -2.72
CA LYS A 76 -22.78 -11.28 -3.84
C LYS A 76 -21.80 -11.41 -5.02
N ASN A 77 -20.72 -10.63 -5.07
CA ASN A 77 -19.81 -10.60 -6.20
C ASN A 77 -18.59 -11.52 -6.02
N GLN A 78 -18.83 -12.83 -6.10
CA GLN A 78 -17.79 -13.84 -5.92
C GLN A 78 -16.63 -13.74 -6.93
N LYS A 79 -16.88 -13.19 -8.13
CA LYS A 79 -15.85 -12.99 -9.17
C LYS A 79 -14.81 -11.97 -8.72
N LEU A 80 -15.25 -10.84 -8.16
CA LEU A 80 -14.33 -9.82 -7.63
C LEU A 80 -13.57 -10.32 -6.40
N TRP A 81 -14.21 -11.06 -5.48
CA TRP A 81 -13.51 -11.68 -4.36
C TRP A 81 -12.36 -12.59 -4.81
N LYS A 82 -12.61 -13.47 -5.79
CA LYS A 82 -11.56 -14.34 -6.37
C LYS A 82 -10.45 -13.53 -7.02
N LYS A 83 -10.79 -12.44 -7.71
CA LYS A 83 -9.80 -11.52 -8.32
C LYS A 83 -8.91 -10.90 -7.25
N GLU A 84 -9.47 -10.33 -6.19
CA GLU A 84 -8.65 -9.71 -5.14
C GLU A 84 -7.83 -10.73 -4.35
N TRP A 85 -8.32 -11.95 -4.14
CA TRP A 85 -7.48 -13.03 -3.57
C TRP A 85 -6.32 -13.45 -4.47
N LYS A 86 -6.45 -13.28 -5.80
CA LYS A 86 -5.34 -13.45 -6.74
C LYS A 86 -4.36 -12.28 -6.59
N SER A 87 -4.85 -11.04 -6.54
CA SER A 87 -4.05 -9.83 -6.27
C SER A 87 -3.25 -9.98 -4.97
N PHE A 88 -3.89 -10.43 -3.88
CA PHE A 88 -3.27 -10.63 -2.56
C PHE A 88 -2.05 -11.56 -2.59
N ARG A 89 -1.99 -12.46 -3.58
CA ARG A 89 -0.89 -13.41 -3.74
C ARG A 89 0.11 -12.99 -4.81
N LYS A 90 -0.28 -12.14 -5.75
CA LYS A 90 0.55 -11.69 -6.86
C LYS A 90 1.59 -10.68 -6.38
N HIS A 91 2.87 -10.95 -6.61
CA HIS A 91 3.98 -10.12 -6.12
C HIS A 91 3.94 -8.72 -6.69
N GLU A 92 3.72 -8.62 -8.00
CA GLU A 92 3.71 -7.36 -8.73
C GLU A 92 2.63 -6.40 -8.20
N THR A 93 1.42 -6.94 -7.93
CA THR A 93 0.33 -6.12 -7.37
C THR A 93 0.67 -5.61 -5.97
N LYS A 94 1.35 -6.41 -5.16
CA LYS A 94 1.76 -6.02 -3.80
C LYS A 94 2.88 -4.98 -3.81
N ASP A 95 3.88 -5.13 -4.69
CA ASP A 95 4.97 -4.16 -4.83
C ASP A 95 4.44 -2.79 -5.22
N PHE A 96 3.56 -2.76 -6.23
CA PHE A 96 2.88 -1.54 -6.66
C PHE A 96 2.12 -0.87 -5.51
N LEU A 97 1.25 -1.64 -4.84
CA LEU A 97 0.40 -1.10 -3.78
C LEU A 97 1.18 -0.71 -2.52
N GLY A 98 2.29 -1.39 -2.22
CA GLY A 98 3.19 -0.99 -1.15
C GLY A 98 3.89 0.34 -1.46
N HIS A 99 4.33 0.52 -2.70
CA HIS A 99 4.91 1.78 -3.15
C HIS A 99 3.89 2.94 -3.13
N ASN A 100 2.62 2.69 -3.47
CA ASN A 100 1.58 3.72 -3.39
C ASN A 100 1.42 4.32 -1.98
N ILE A 101 1.70 3.54 -0.92
CA ILE A 101 1.68 4.04 0.47
C ILE A 101 2.73 5.15 0.64
N LYS A 102 3.92 4.99 0.05
CA LYS A 102 4.95 6.03 0.01
C LYS A 102 4.52 7.23 -0.82
N ILE A 103 3.99 7.03 -2.03
CA ILE A 103 3.53 8.12 -2.91
C ILE A 103 2.50 9.00 -2.18
N SER A 104 1.56 8.38 -1.45
CA SER A 104 0.55 9.09 -0.66
C SER A 104 1.10 9.89 0.54
N SER A 105 2.41 9.81 0.82
CA SER A 105 3.11 10.61 1.81
C SER A 105 4.04 11.67 1.21
N GLU A 106 4.32 11.58 -0.10
CA GLU A 106 5.31 12.42 -0.80
C GLU A 106 4.66 13.43 -1.75
N PHE A 107 3.50 13.12 -2.35
CA PHE A 107 2.85 13.99 -3.34
C PHE A 107 1.72 14.81 -2.72
N ASN A 108 2.14 15.92 -2.11
CA ASN A 108 1.39 16.58 -1.04
C ASN A 108 0.50 17.76 -1.45
N ASP A 109 0.64 18.26 -2.69
CA ASP A 109 0.02 19.54 -3.08
C ASP A 109 -1.05 19.41 -4.17
N SER A 110 -1.22 18.22 -4.77
CA SER A 110 -2.20 18.00 -5.85
C SER A 110 -2.79 16.59 -5.77
N PRO A 111 -4.06 16.45 -5.34
CA PRO A 111 -4.79 15.18 -5.37
C PRO A 111 -4.84 14.56 -6.78
N GLY A 112 -4.84 15.41 -7.81
CA GLY A 112 -4.57 15.08 -9.21
C GLY A 112 -3.24 14.35 -9.41
N GLU A 113 -2.13 15.00 -9.09
CA GLU A 113 -0.79 14.41 -9.24
C GLU A 113 -0.63 13.12 -8.44
N TYR A 114 -1.18 13.06 -7.23
CA TYR A 114 -1.21 11.84 -6.43
C TYR A 114 -1.88 10.67 -7.15
N PHE A 115 -3.00 10.90 -7.82
CA PHE A 115 -3.69 9.89 -8.62
C PHE A 115 -2.85 9.45 -9.83
N TRP A 116 -2.22 10.41 -10.53
CA TRP A 116 -1.41 10.10 -11.71
C TRP A 116 -0.12 9.38 -11.40
N GLN A 117 0.57 9.72 -10.32
CA GLN A 117 1.79 9.02 -9.93
C GLN A 117 1.53 7.55 -9.60
N GLN A 118 0.36 7.25 -9.02
CA GLN A 118 -0.08 5.86 -8.86
C GLN A 118 -0.31 5.18 -10.22
N LEU A 119 -0.93 5.86 -11.19
CA LEU A 119 -1.11 5.28 -12.53
C LEU A 119 0.23 5.04 -13.24
N LEU A 120 1.14 6.02 -13.21
CA LEU A 120 2.45 5.95 -13.87
C LEU A 120 3.35 4.85 -13.29
N CYS A 121 3.30 4.63 -11.97
CA CYS A 121 4.04 3.54 -11.34
C CYS A 121 3.60 2.15 -11.83
N ASN A 122 2.34 2.00 -12.26
CA ASN A 122 1.83 0.75 -12.82
C ASN A 122 2.25 0.56 -14.29
N THR A 123 2.46 1.64 -15.05
CA THR A 123 2.76 1.59 -16.49
C THR A 123 4.24 1.47 -16.81
N ASN A 124 5.13 1.98 -15.95
CA ASN A 124 6.55 2.17 -16.27
C ASN A 124 7.46 0.95 -16.00
N ASN A 125 6.96 -0.29 -16.03
CA ASN A 125 7.70 -1.53 -15.73
C ASN A 125 8.38 -1.64 -14.34
N PHE A 126 8.37 -0.58 -13.53
CA PHE A 126 8.97 -0.46 -12.21
C PHE A 126 8.71 -1.66 -11.29
N VAL A 127 7.48 -2.18 -11.34
CA VAL A 127 7.04 -3.33 -10.55
C VAL A 127 7.76 -4.62 -10.96
N SER A 128 7.92 -4.85 -12.27
CA SER A 128 8.62 -6.02 -12.80
C SER A 128 10.13 -5.98 -12.51
N GLU A 129 10.69 -4.77 -12.41
CA GLU A 129 12.09 -4.55 -12.09
C GLU A 129 12.37 -4.82 -10.60
N ARG A 130 11.45 -4.46 -9.70
CA ARG A 130 11.59 -4.74 -8.25
C ARG A 130 11.67 -6.23 -7.94
N GLU A 131 10.84 -7.04 -8.60
CA GLU A 131 10.90 -8.50 -8.44
C GLU A 131 12.28 -9.04 -8.87
N LYS A 132 12.80 -8.56 -10.00
CA LYS A 132 14.15 -8.92 -10.46
C LYS A 132 15.21 -8.49 -9.45
N VAL A 133 15.18 -7.24 -8.97
CA VAL A 133 16.12 -6.74 -7.96
C VAL A 133 16.09 -7.58 -6.68
N ARG A 134 14.91 -8.02 -6.25
CA ARG A 134 14.78 -8.91 -5.10
C ARG A 134 15.45 -10.26 -5.35
N GLN A 135 15.25 -10.84 -6.53
CA GLN A 135 15.88 -12.09 -6.95
C GLN A 135 17.41 -11.95 -7.04
N LEU A 136 17.93 -10.82 -7.51
CA LEU A 136 19.36 -10.52 -7.56
C LEU A 136 20.04 -10.50 -6.17
N GLY A 137 19.27 -10.31 -5.09
CA GLY A 137 19.77 -10.43 -3.71
C GLY A 137 19.85 -11.86 -3.17
N LEU A 138 19.26 -12.82 -3.87
CA LEU A 138 19.14 -14.22 -3.45
C LEU A 138 19.81 -15.21 -4.41
N TYR A 139 19.81 -14.91 -5.70
CA TYR A 139 20.23 -15.81 -6.78
C TYR A 139 21.38 -15.21 -7.59
N ILE A 140 22.21 -16.09 -8.13
CA ILE A 140 23.19 -15.78 -9.18
C ILE A 140 22.46 -15.80 -10.52
N ASP A 141 22.79 -14.86 -11.40
CA ASP A 141 22.19 -14.80 -12.74
C ASP A 141 23.22 -14.35 -13.78
N TYR A 142 22.91 -14.48 -15.06
CA TYR A 142 23.73 -13.96 -16.16
C TYR A 142 23.05 -12.75 -16.80
N ILE A 143 23.67 -11.58 -16.68
CA ILE A 143 23.11 -10.33 -17.20
C ILE A 143 23.48 -10.18 -18.66
N ALA A 144 22.52 -10.45 -19.54
CA ALA A 144 22.72 -10.46 -20.99
C ALA A 144 23.27 -9.13 -21.53
N GLY A 145 22.79 -7.98 -21.01
CA GLY A 145 23.23 -6.65 -21.44
C GLY A 145 24.70 -6.38 -21.16
N ASP A 146 25.18 -6.79 -19.99
CA ASP A 146 26.56 -6.59 -19.55
C ASP A 146 27.48 -7.77 -19.93
N LYS A 147 26.91 -8.85 -20.48
CA LYS A 147 27.59 -10.12 -20.81
C LYS A 147 28.46 -10.63 -19.65
N LYS A 148 27.93 -10.58 -18.42
CA LYS A 148 28.64 -11.01 -17.21
C LYS A 148 27.74 -11.82 -16.28
N TRP A 149 28.36 -12.67 -15.47
CA TRP A 149 27.73 -13.25 -14.30
C TRP A 149 27.50 -12.17 -13.25
N TRP A 150 26.30 -12.13 -12.71
CA TRP A 150 25.92 -11.33 -11.57
C TRP A 150 25.98 -12.14 -10.28
N SER A 151 26.62 -11.57 -9.27
CA SER A 151 26.60 -12.12 -7.92
C SER A 151 25.78 -11.21 -7.01
N PRO A 152 24.98 -11.76 -6.07
CA PRO A 152 24.36 -10.97 -5.01
C PRO A 152 25.34 -10.06 -4.27
N ASN A 153 26.63 -10.41 -4.21
CA ASN A 153 27.68 -9.59 -3.58
C ASN A 153 27.94 -8.25 -4.29
N GLU A 154 27.41 -8.03 -5.49
CA GLU A 154 27.42 -6.72 -6.16
C GLU A 154 26.48 -5.70 -5.47
N ILE A 155 25.53 -6.16 -4.65
CA ILE A 155 24.66 -5.28 -3.86
C ILE A 155 25.45 -4.63 -2.73
N ASN A 156 25.51 -3.30 -2.77
CA ASN A 156 26.27 -2.50 -1.81
C ASN A 156 25.35 -1.78 -0.80
N LYS A 157 26.00 -1.21 0.23
CA LYS A 157 25.33 -0.46 1.31
C LYS A 157 24.47 0.70 0.81
N LYS A 158 24.86 1.38 -0.28
CA LYS A 158 24.10 2.52 -0.83
C LYS A 158 22.75 2.08 -1.37
N MET A 159 22.72 0.98 -2.13
CA MET A 159 21.47 0.38 -2.64
C MET A 159 20.53 0.00 -1.51
N VAL A 160 21.06 -0.66 -0.47
CA VAL A 160 20.29 -1.06 0.71
C VAL A 160 19.72 0.14 1.46
N LYS A 161 20.50 1.21 1.65
CA LYS A 161 20.03 2.44 2.31
C LYS A 161 18.85 3.09 1.60
N MET A 162 18.81 3.04 0.27
CA MET A 162 17.69 3.59 -0.50
C MET A 162 16.40 2.81 -0.22
N ALA A 163 16.49 1.47 -0.24
CA ALA A 163 15.35 0.61 0.10
C ALA A 163 14.94 0.76 1.58
N GLU A 164 15.90 0.82 2.49
CA GLU A 164 15.67 1.00 3.93
C GLU A 164 14.89 2.28 4.20
N SER A 165 15.32 3.41 3.61
CA SER A 165 14.62 4.68 3.74
C SER A 165 13.17 4.63 3.22
N GLU A 166 12.92 3.87 2.16
CA GLU A 166 11.57 3.69 1.63
C GLU A 166 10.69 2.86 2.58
N VAL A 167 11.20 1.72 3.07
CA VAL A 167 10.45 0.87 4.01
C VAL A 167 10.12 1.63 5.28
N ILE A 168 11.06 2.42 5.82
CA ILE A 168 10.82 3.23 7.03
C ILE A 168 9.65 4.19 6.83
N LYS A 169 9.57 4.90 5.70
CA LYS A 169 8.47 5.82 5.39
C LYS A 169 7.12 5.09 5.32
N ILE A 170 7.08 3.94 4.64
CA ILE A 170 5.88 3.12 4.49
C ILE A 170 5.41 2.60 5.85
N LEU A 171 6.30 1.99 6.63
CA LEU A 171 5.96 1.42 7.93
C LEU A 171 5.59 2.50 8.95
N TYR A 172 6.27 3.64 8.96
CA TYR A 172 5.92 4.77 9.83
C TYR A 172 4.48 5.22 9.57
N LYS A 173 4.12 5.40 8.29
CA LYS A 173 2.75 5.78 7.90
C LYS A 173 1.72 4.74 8.33
N LEU A 174 1.96 3.46 8.04
CA LEU A 174 1.04 2.38 8.41
C LEU A 174 0.88 2.24 9.92
N GLN A 175 1.96 2.37 10.67
CA GLN A 175 1.94 2.28 12.13
C GLN A 175 1.16 3.46 12.73
N MET A 176 1.40 4.68 12.22
CA MET A 176 0.62 5.86 12.60
C MET A 176 -0.88 5.66 12.29
N GLU A 177 -1.24 5.25 11.06
CA GLU A 177 -2.64 5.02 10.67
C GLU A 177 -3.30 3.90 11.51
N LYS A 178 -2.54 2.87 11.89
CA LYS A 178 -2.97 1.83 12.82
C LYS A 178 -3.26 2.40 14.20
N GLU A 179 -2.33 3.16 14.78
CA GLU A 179 -2.44 3.73 16.13
C GLU A 179 -3.61 4.70 16.27
N ILE A 180 -3.83 5.54 15.26
CA ILE A 180 -4.93 6.51 15.26
C ILE A 180 -6.29 5.86 14.95
N GLY A 181 -6.31 4.59 14.52
CA GLY A 181 -7.54 3.80 14.35
C GLY A 181 -8.13 3.78 12.93
N VAL A 182 -7.40 4.20 11.90
CA VAL A 182 -7.84 4.22 10.48
C VAL A 182 -8.22 2.82 9.99
N PHE A 183 -7.60 1.78 10.55
CA PHE A 183 -7.85 0.40 10.17
C PHE A 183 -8.81 -0.35 11.08
N SER A 184 -9.47 0.34 12.03
CA SER A 184 -10.50 -0.27 12.87
C SER A 184 -11.71 -0.72 12.02
N ALA A 185 -12.46 -1.72 12.49
CA ALA A 185 -13.67 -2.17 11.79
C ALA A 185 -14.68 -1.03 11.55
N LYS A 186 -14.83 -0.13 12.54
CA LYS A 186 -15.69 1.06 12.41
C LYS A 186 -15.18 2.00 11.30
N ALA A 187 -13.88 2.27 11.26
CA ALA A 187 -13.29 3.10 10.22
C ALA A 187 -13.46 2.47 8.83
N LEU A 188 -13.15 1.18 8.68
CA LEU A 188 -13.32 0.46 7.41
C LEU A 188 -14.77 0.40 6.93
N LYS A 189 -15.74 0.37 7.86
CA LYS A 189 -17.16 0.48 7.52
C LYS A 189 -17.52 1.85 6.96
N ILE A 190 -17.06 2.94 7.59
CA ILE A 190 -17.23 4.30 7.04
C ILE A 190 -16.57 4.40 5.66
N TYR A 191 -15.37 3.84 5.51
CA TYR A 191 -14.69 3.79 4.21
C TYR A 191 -15.55 3.10 3.15
N GLN A 192 -16.10 1.92 3.45
CA GLN A 192 -16.99 1.20 2.55
C GLN A 192 -18.22 2.05 2.18
N GLU A 193 -18.87 2.68 3.15
CA GLU A 193 -20.07 3.51 2.94
C GLU A 193 -19.79 4.70 2.02
N GLU A 194 -18.73 5.47 2.29
CA GLU A 194 -18.41 6.67 1.51
C GLU A 194 -18.00 6.34 0.08
N PHE A 195 -17.26 5.25 -0.13
CA PHE A 195 -16.80 4.86 -1.46
C PHE A 195 -17.89 4.15 -2.27
N ASN A 196 -18.78 3.37 -1.64
CA ASN A 196 -19.90 2.73 -2.35
C ASN A 196 -20.96 3.74 -2.80
N ASN A 197 -21.15 4.82 -2.05
CA ASN A 197 -22.09 5.89 -2.39
C ASN A 197 -21.49 6.92 -3.36
N PHE A 198 -20.23 6.76 -3.75
CA PHE A 198 -19.57 7.68 -4.66
C PHE A 198 -19.76 7.28 -6.11
N HIS A 199 -20.53 8.10 -6.82
CA HIS A 199 -20.71 8.02 -8.26
C HIS A 199 -20.16 9.31 -8.87
N PRO A 200 -18.91 9.32 -9.37
CA PRO A 200 -18.40 10.50 -10.06
C PRO A 200 -19.21 10.71 -11.33
N GLU A 201 -19.66 11.95 -11.56
CA GLU A 201 -20.32 12.35 -12.80
C GLU A 201 -19.31 12.37 -13.94
N ILE A 202 -19.09 11.21 -14.58
CA ILE A 202 -18.23 11.08 -15.74
C ILE A 202 -19.12 11.17 -16.98
N GLU A 203 -18.96 12.25 -17.72
CA GLU A 203 -19.50 12.41 -19.06
C GLU A 203 -18.58 11.64 -20.02
N PHE A 204 -19.14 10.65 -20.71
CA PHE A 204 -18.46 10.03 -21.83
C PHE A 204 -18.23 11.10 -22.90
N ASP A 205 -17.04 11.11 -23.51
CA ASP A 205 -16.59 12.05 -24.55
C ASP A 205 -16.17 13.46 -24.09
N LYS A 206 -16.12 13.71 -22.78
CA LYS A 206 -15.52 14.94 -22.22
C LYS A 206 -14.03 14.75 -21.96
N GLU A 207 -13.21 15.66 -22.49
CA GLU A 207 -11.81 15.75 -22.08
C GLU A 207 -11.74 16.33 -20.66
N TYR A 208 -11.05 15.61 -19.78
CA TYR A 208 -10.82 16.02 -18.41
C TYR A 208 -9.36 16.41 -18.26
N GLU A 209 -9.12 17.53 -17.57
CA GLU A 209 -7.77 17.83 -17.12
C GLU A 209 -7.28 16.71 -16.20
N ILE A 210 -5.98 16.44 -16.31
CA ILE A 210 -5.26 15.48 -15.47
C ILE A 210 -5.60 15.72 -13.98
N GLY A 211 -5.66 16.96 -13.51
CA GLY A 211 -6.03 17.26 -12.12
C GLY A 211 -7.44 16.79 -11.69
N ASP A 212 -8.40 16.70 -12.62
CA ASP A 212 -9.82 16.60 -12.29
C ASP A 212 -10.19 15.24 -11.67
N PHE A 213 -9.66 14.12 -12.20
CA PHE A 213 -9.96 12.79 -11.65
C PHE A 213 -9.45 12.61 -10.21
N GLY A 214 -8.22 13.05 -9.93
CA GLY A 214 -7.68 13.00 -8.59
C GLY A 214 -8.44 13.92 -7.63
N ASN A 215 -8.85 15.11 -8.08
CA ASN A 215 -9.68 16.02 -7.29
C ASN A 215 -11.08 15.47 -7.00
N ARG A 216 -11.66 14.68 -7.91
CA ARG A 216 -12.95 14.01 -7.68
C ARG A 216 -12.87 12.92 -6.62
N LEU A 217 -11.80 12.15 -6.60
CA LEU A 217 -11.62 11.05 -5.63
C LEU A 217 -11.07 11.53 -4.28
N PHE A 218 -10.09 12.42 -4.32
CA PHE A 218 -9.26 12.81 -3.18
C PHE A 218 -9.41 14.30 -2.79
N GLY A 219 -10.04 15.12 -3.62
CA GLY A 219 -10.33 16.54 -3.33
C GLY A 219 -11.60 16.75 -2.51
N LEU A 220 -12.06 18.02 -2.38
CA LEU A 220 -12.97 18.38 -1.29
C LEU A 220 -14.33 17.68 -1.29
N LYS A 221 -14.85 17.35 -2.47
CA LYS A 221 -16.16 16.68 -2.62
C LYS A 221 -16.03 15.16 -2.73
N GLY A 222 -14.81 14.64 -2.74
CA GLY A 222 -14.52 13.23 -2.94
C GLY A 222 -14.82 12.37 -1.72
N PRO A 223 -14.99 11.04 -1.92
CA PRO A 223 -15.29 10.09 -0.86
C PRO A 223 -14.17 10.05 0.18
N TYR A 224 -12.93 10.32 -0.21
CA TYR A 224 -11.80 10.30 0.70
C TYR A 224 -11.84 11.41 1.74
N LYS A 225 -12.20 12.65 1.36
CA LYS A 225 -12.39 13.74 2.33
C LYS A 225 -13.60 13.48 3.23
N LYS A 226 -14.72 12.99 2.66
CA LYS A 226 -15.91 12.63 3.45
C LYS A 226 -15.62 11.54 4.46
N TYR A 227 -14.86 10.53 4.07
CA TYR A 227 -14.36 9.48 4.95
C TYR A 227 -13.59 10.05 6.14
N TRP A 228 -12.55 10.85 5.90
CA TRP A 228 -11.78 11.47 6.98
C TRP A 228 -12.61 12.42 7.86
N ASN A 229 -13.50 13.20 7.27
CA ASN A 229 -14.45 14.04 8.01
C ASN A 229 -15.30 13.23 8.98
N ARG A 230 -15.85 12.09 8.53
CA ARG A 230 -16.67 11.21 9.37
C ARG A 230 -15.85 10.55 10.47
N LEU A 231 -14.64 10.08 10.17
CA LEU A 231 -13.76 9.50 11.19
C LEU A 231 -13.53 10.45 12.37
N ILE A 232 -13.32 11.74 12.08
CA ILE A 232 -13.08 12.76 13.10
C ILE A 232 -14.38 13.11 13.82
N LYS A 233 -15.45 13.43 13.09
CA LYS A 233 -16.74 13.87 13.67
C LYS A 233 -17.41 12.79 14.51
N GLU A 234 -17.29 11.52 14.10
CA GLU A 234 -17.89 10.38 14.81
C GLU A 234 -16.97 9.80 15.92
N GLY A 235 -15.85 10.47 16.22
CA GLY A 235 -14.91 10.05 17.26
C GLY A 235 -14.35 8.65 17.05
N VAL A 236 -14.12 8.25 15.79
CA VAL A 236 -13.59 6.92 15.46
C VAL A 236 -12.08 6.84 15.70
N LEU A 237 -11.40 7.98 15.56
CA LEU A 237 -9.95 8.04 15.74
C LEU A 237 -9.60 8.13 17.23
N ASN A 238 -8.61 7.34 17.67
CA ASN A 238 -8.20 7.28 19.08
C ASN A 238 -7.55 8.61 19.53
N LYS A 239 -6.64 9.13 18.72
CA LYS A 239 -5.93 10.40 18.91
C LYS A 239 -5.43 10.86 17.56
N ILE A 240 -5.64 12.13 17.23
CA ILE A 240 -5.15 12.72 15.97
C ILE A 240 -3.82 13.42 16.29
N PRO A 241 -2.68 12.97 15.74
CA PRO A 241 -1.42 13.65 15.89
C PRO A 241 -1.47 15.05 15.30
N ASP A 242 -0.86 16.04 15.95
CA ASP A 242 -0.78 17.39 15.40
C ASP A 242 -0.04 17.40 14.06
N ASN A 243 0.98 16.57 13.87
CA ASN A 243 1.70 16.46 12.62
C ASN A 243 1.06 15.51 11.59
N LEU A 244 -0.20 15.11 11.77
CA LEU A 244 -0.88 14.25 10.81
C LEU A 244 -1.09 15.03 9.50
N ASN A 245 -0.58 14.46 8.41
CA ASN A 245 -0.84 14.92 7.06
C ASN A 245 -1.78 13.95 6.34
N ILE A 246 -2.84 14.49 5.72
CA ILE A 246 -3.80 13.74 4.92
C ILE A 246 -3.71 14.25 3.49
N SER A 247 -3.35 13.37 2.57
CA SER A 247 -3.05 13.74 1.18
C SER A 247 -2.09 14.93 1.11
N GLY A 248 -1.11 14.95 2.02
CA GLY A 248 -0.06 15.96 2.10
C GLY A 248 -0.37 17.28 2.79
N LYS A 249 -1.64 17.56 3.05
CA LYS A 249 -2.04 18.72 3.83
C LYS A 249 -2.11 18.39 5.31
N HIS A 250 -1.76 19.35 6.16
CA HIS A 250 -2.01 19.22 7.59
C HIS A 250 -3.50 18.91 7.82
N TRP A 251 -3.81 17.94 8.68
CA TRP A 251 -5.18 17.39 8.76
C TRP A 251 -6.25 18.47 9.02
N LYS A 252 -5.95 19.51 9.81
CA LYS A 252 -6.87 20.65 10.01
C LYS A 252 -7.14 21.41 8.71
N GLU A 253 -6.11 21.65 7.89
CA GLU A 253 -6.26 22.30 6.59
C GLU A 253 -7.03 21.40 5.63
N PHE A 254 -6.71 20.10 5.59
CA PHE A 254 -7.43 19.15 4.74
C PHE A 254 -8.93 19.11 5.05
N ILE A 255 -9.29 19.18 6.33
CA ILE A 255 -10.67 19.07 6.82
C ILE A 255 -11.42 20.42 6.74
N TYR A 256 -10.82 21.48 7.27
CA TYR A 256 -11.46 22.79 7.45
C TYR A 256 -11.06 23.85 6.42
N GLY A 257 -10.03 23.60 5.61
CA GLY A 257 -9.63 24.49 4.54
C GLY A 257 -10.76 24.66 3.52
N GLN A 258 -10.94 25.91 3.07
CA GLN A 258 -11.69 26.23 1.86
C GLN A 258 -10.71 26.14 0.68
N ASP A 259 -11.20 25.70 -0.48
CA ASP A 259 -10.40 25.72 -1.72
C ASP A 259 -10.06 27.16 -2.11
#